data_AF-A0A815NKG5-F1
#
_entry.id   AF-A0A815NKG5-F1
#
_cell.length_a   1.000
_cell.length_b   1.000
_cell.length_c   1.000
_cell.angle_alpha   90.00
_cell.angle_beta   90.00
_cell.angle_gamma   90.00
#
_symmetry.space_group_name_H-M   'P 1'
#
loop_
_entity.id
_entity.type
_entity.pdbx_description
1 polymer ?
#
loop_
_entity_poly.entity_id
_entity_poly.type
_entity_poly.pdbx_seq_one_letter_code
_entity_poly.pdbx_strand_id
1 'polypeptide(L)'
;MASSNIENSTHSNNKRYSLSEKQLLLVWLDLNANTEANMEIQRNLLRNLSNITLKVFEKQRQCELFMEEKYNESIILITSGSLGREMIPRLHGLKQLHEAYIFCYDRSANEKWAKDYSKIQRVVTTPDELLQHLSTSVSNYHGTKPR
;
A
#
# COMPACT_ATOMS: atom_id res chain seq x y z
N MET A 1 -37.56 47.74 -29.15
CA MET A 1 -36.24 47.10 -29.10
C MET A 1 -35.93 46.81 -27.63
N ALA A 2 -36.23 45.59 -27.21
CA ALA A 2 -35.80 45.07 -25.92
C ALA A 2 -34.41 44.46 -26.14
N SER A 3 -33.43 44.89 -25.35
CA SER A 3 -32.12 44.26 -25.29
C SER A 3 -31.76 43.99 -23.84
N SER A 4 -31.27 42.77 -23.66
CA SER A 4 -31.26 41.93 -22.48
C SER A 4 -30.18 42.32 -21.48
N ASN A 5 -30.41 41.93 -20.22
CA ASN A 5 -29.43 41.77 -19.15
C ASN A 5 -28.19 40.97 -19.61
N ILE A 6 -27.04 41.21 -18.97
CA ILE A 6 -26.22 40.18 -18.31
C ILE A 6 -25.26 40.89 -17.32
N GLU A 7 -25.36 40.47 -16.07
CA GLU A 7 -24.51 40.83 -14.94
C GLU A 7 -23.11 40.24 -15.13
N ASN A 8 -22.08 41.08 -15.14
CA ASN A 8 -20.70 40.65 -14.97
C ASN A 8 -20.35 40.70 -13.47
N SER A 9 -20.59 39.60 -12.76
CA SER A 9 -19.95 39.33 -11.47
C SER A 9 -18.87 38.28 -11.69
N THR A 10 -17.65 38.74 -11.93
CA THR A 10 -16.43 37.93 -11.93
C THR A 10 -16.10 37.54 -10.50
N HIS A 11 -16.70 36.44 -10.02
CA HIS A 11 -16.28 35.79 -8.79
C HIS A 11 -14.99 35.01 -9.06
N SER A 12 -13.87 35.65 -8.74
CA SER A 12 -12.55 35.02 -8.72
C SER A 12 -12.40 34.09 -7.52
N ASN A 13 -11.88 32.89 -7.80
CA ASN A 13 -10.99 32.08 -6.97
C ASN A 13 -11.41 31.74 -5.52
N ASN A 14 -11.74 30.47 -5.31
CA ASN A 14 -10.98 29.61 -4.39
C ASN A 14 -11.45 28.15 -4.53
N LYS A 15 -10.92 27.42 -5.52
CA LYS A 15 -10.81 25.97 -5.38
C LYS A 15 -9.77 25.74 -4.29
N ARG A 16 -10.24 25.59 -3.06
CA ARG A 16 -9.47 24.98 -1.99
C ARG A 16 -9.03 23.62 -2.53
N TYR A 17 -7.77 23.50 -2.95
CA TYR A 17 -7.11 22.21 -2.94
C TYR A 17 -7.10 21.78 -1.49
N SER A 18 -8.12 21.02 -1.07
CA SER A 18 -7.96 20.22 0.14
C SER A 18 -6.79 19.31 -0.16
N LEU A 19 -5.68 19.45 0.57
CA LEU A 19 -4.62 18.46 0.58
C LEU A 19 -5.30 17.12 0.82
N SER A 20 -5.48 16.33 -0.23
CA SER A 20 -6.04 14.99 -0.10
C SER A 20 -5.13 14.26 0.88
N GLU A 21 -5.68 13.82 2.01
CA GLU A 21 -4.92 13.06 2.99
C GLU A 21 -4.17 11.94 2.25
N LYS A 22 -2.86 11.83 2.48
CA LYS A 22 -2.05 10.81 1.80
C LYS A 22 -2.60 9.43 2.15
N GLN A 23 -3.24 8.78 1.19
CA GLN A 23 -3.86 7.49 1.38
C GLN A 23 -2.79 6.41 1.57
N LEU A 24 -2.94 5.60 2.63
CA LEU A 24 -2.12 4.41 2.85
C LEU A 24 -2.75 3.24 2.10
N LEU A 25 -2.02 2.69 1.15
CA LEU A 25 -2.40 1.49 0.41
C LEU A 25 -1.69 0.29 1.01
N LEU A 26 -2.47 -0.74 1.32
CA LEU A 26 -1.96 -2.06 1.61
C LEU A 26 -2.08 -2.90 0.34
N VAL A 27 -0.96 -3.25 -0.27
CA VAL A 27 -0.90 -4.05 -1.49
C VAL A 27 -0.52 -5.47 -1.12
N TRP A 28 -1.35 -6.45 -1.48
CA TRP A 28 -1.07 -7.86 -1.30
C TRP A 28 -0.82 -8.51 -2.66
N LEU A 29 0.39 -9.04 -2.88
CA LEU A 29 0.74 -9.82 -4.05
C LEU A 29 1.09 -11.27 -3.67
N ASP A 30 0.22 -12.19 -4.03
CA ASP A 30 0.43 -13.63 -3.82
C ASP A 30 -0.29 -14.44 -4.91
N LEU A 31 0.32 -15.51 -5.42
CA LEU A 31 -0.30 -16.37 -6.44
C LEU A 31 -1.62 -17.01 -5.94
N ASN A 32 -1.75 -17.18 -4.63
CA ASN A 32 -2.88 -17.80 -3.97
C ASN A 32 -3.72 -16.77 -3.19
N ALA A 33 -3.64 -15.49 -3.56
CA ALA A 33 -4.30 -14.43 -2.79
C ALA A 33 -5.81 -14.63 -2.68
N ASN A 34 -6.47 -15.24 -3.68
CA ASN A 34 -7.91 -15.50 -3.65
C ASN A 34 -8.29 -16.89 -3.08
N THR A 35 -7.37 -17.60 -2.43
CA THR A 35 -7.73 -18.81 -1.67
C THR A 35 -8.50 -18.43 -0.41
N GLU A 36 -9.42 -19.28 0.06
CA GLU A 36 -10.24 -18.97 1.23
C GLU A 36 -9.41 -18.65 2.48
N ALA A 37 -8.30 -19.36 2.69
CA ALA A 37 -7.37 -19.09 3.78
C ALA A 37 -6.78 -17.67 3.70
N ASN A 38 -6.30 -17.24 2.53
CA ASN A 38 -5.75 -15.90 2.36
C ASN A 38 -6.83 -14.81 2.39
N MET A 39 -8.03 -15.09 1.87
CA MET A 39 -9.17 -14.18 1.97
C MET A 39 -9.58 -13.95 3.42
N GLU A 40 -9.51 -14.97 4.28
CA GLU A 40 -9.80 -14.79 5.70
C GLU A 40 -8.75 -13.89 6.37
N ILE A 41 -7.47 -14.04 6.02
CA ILE A 41 -6.42 -13.13 6.50
C ILE A 41 -6.71 -11.69 6.03
N GLN A 42 -7.04 -11.50 4.75
CA GLN A 42 -7.38 -10.18 4.21
C GLN A 42 -8.56 -9.53 4.92
N ARG A 43 -9.64 -10.30 5.19
CA ARG A 43 -10.79 -9.83 5.97
C ARG A 43 -10.37 -9.44 7.38
N ASN A 44 -9.53 -10.25 8.03
CA ASN A 44 -9.01 -9.96 9.36
C ASN A 44 -8.18 -8.66 9.37
N LEU A 45 -7.31 -8.44 8.36
CA LEU A 45 -6.55 -7.20 8.23
C LEU A 45 -7.49 -5.98 8.06
N LEU A 46 -8.49 -6.06 7.19
CA LEU A 46 -9.44 -4.97 6.96
C LEU A 46 -10.30 -4.65 8.19
N ARG A 47 -10.59 -5.64 9.05
CA ARG A 47 -11.34 -5.43 10.30
C ARG A 47 -10.51 -4.72 11.37
N ASN A 48 -9.20 -4.97 11.40
CA ASN A 48 -8.34 -4.51 12.50
C ASN A 48 -7.47 -3.30 12.14
N LEU A 49 -7.29 -3.01 10.86
CA LEU A 49 -6.51 -1.87 10.37
C LEU A 49 -7.47 -0.79 9.86
N SER A 50 -7.44 0.39 10.49
CA SER A 50 -8.26 1.53 10.09
C SER A 50 -7.56 2.39 9.03
N ASN A 51 -8.34 3.13 8.22
CA ASN A 51 -7.85 4.10 7.23
C ASN A 51 -6.85 3.54 6.19
N ILE A 52 -6.94 2.24 5.90
CA ILE A 52 -6.19 1.58 4.84
C ILE A 52 -7.10 1.23 3.66
N THR A 53 -6.52 1.09 2.48
CA THR A 53 -7.18 0.45 1.33
C THR A 53 -6.38 -0.76 0.89
N LEU A 54 -7.00 -1.94 0.97
CA LEU A 54 -6.40 -3.18 0.50
C LEU A 54 -6.56 -3.33 -1.02
N LYS A 55 -5.47 -3.63 -1.72
CA LYS A 55 -5.44 -3.99 -3.13
C LYS A 55 -4.74 -5.33 -3.28
N VAL A 56 -5.39 -6.28 -3.95
CA VAL A 56 -4.95 -7.67 -4.03
C VAL A 56 -4.63 -8.02 -5.47
N PHE A 57 -3.51 -8.69 -5.67
CA PHE A 57 -3.01 -9.10 -6.98
C PHE A 57 -2.49 -10.54 -6.92
N GLU A 58 -2.76 -11.31 -7.97
CA GLU A 58 -2.12 -12.62 -8.21
C GLU A 58 -1.05 -12.54 -9.30
N LYS A 59 -1.06 -11.45 -10.08
CA LYS A 59 -0.17 -11.27 -11.23
C LYS A 59 0.84 -10.16 -10.94
N GLN A 60 2.12 -10.52 -10.91
CA GLN A 60 3.23 -9.60 -10.66
C GLN A 60 3.17 -8.34 -11.53
N ARG A 61 3.03 -8.49 -12.86
CA ARG A 61 3.05 -7.34 -13.77
C ARG A 61 1.91 -6.33 -13.50
N GLN A 62 0.73 -6.82 -13.09
CA GLN A 62 -0.39 -5.95 -12.76
C GLN A 62 -0.14 -5.19 -11.46
N CYS A 63 0.45 -5.86 -10.47
CA CYS A 63 0.86 -5.24 -9.21
C CYS A 63 1.93 -4.16 -9.43
N GLU A 64 2.96 -4.44 -10.24
CA GLU A 64 4.03 -3.49 -10.55
C GLU A 64 3.49 -2.23 -11.22
N LEU A 65 2.70 -2.38 -12.30
CA LEU A 65 2.08 -1.26 -13.01
C LEU A 65 1.21 -0.43 -12.07
N PHE A 66 0.40 -1.09 -11.24
CA PHE A 66 -0.40 -0.41 -10.24
C PHE A 66 0.46 0.41 -9.27
N MET A 67 1.55 -0.17 -8.75
CA MET A 67 2.42 0.53 -7.81
C MET A 67 3.14 1.70 -8.47
N GLU A 68 3.61 1.56 -9.71
CA GLU A 68 4.27 2.60 -10.49
C GLU A 68 3.34 3.82 -10.68
N GLU A 69 2.06 3.61 -10.98
CA GLU A 69 1.08 4.69 -11.19
C GLU A 69 0.71 5.49 -9.93
N LYS A 70 1.09 5.00 -8.73
CA LYS A 70 0.65 5.52 -7.43
C LYS A 70 1.67 6.44 -6.77
N TYR A 71 2.06 7.49 -7.49
CA TYR A 71 3.14 8.40 -7.09
C TYR A 71 2.83 9.27 -5.85
N ASN A 72 1.56 9.45 -5.49
CA ASN A 72 1.14 10.31 -4.37
C ASN A 72 0.69 9.52 -3.14
N GLU A 73 0.59 8.20 -3.26
CA GLU A 73 0.19 7.30 -2.20
C GLU A 73 1.41 6.70 -1.48
N SER A 74 1.21 6.25 -0.24
CA SER A 74 2.21 5.43 0.46
C SER A 74 1.76 3.98 0.44
N ILE A 75 2.66 3.07 0.09
CA ILE A 75 2.36 1.67 -0.13
C ILE A 75 3.11 0.82 0.89
N ILE A 76 2.36 -0.03 1.59
CA ILE A 76 2.90 -1.18 2.30
C ILE A 76 2.62 -2.41 1.43
N LEU A 77 3.67 -3.12 1.04
CA LEU A 77 3.58 -4.33 0.23
C LEU A 77 3.62 -5.58 1.12
N ILE A 78 2.68 -6.50 0.95
CA ILE A 78 2.74 -7.88 1.44
C ILE A 78 2.98 -8.77 0.23
N THR A 79 3.98 -9.63 0.28
CA THR A 79 4.22 -10.58 -0.81
C THR A 79 4.83 -11.90 -0.33
N SER A 80 4.70 -12.96 -1.14
CA SER A 80 5.35 -14.24 -0.86
C SER A 80 6.86 -14.16 -1.07
N GLY A 81 7.60 -15.13 -0.53
CA GLY A 81 9.07 -15.17 -0.66
C GLY A 81 9.56 -15.31 -2.11
N SER A 82 8.85 -16.05 -2.96
CA SER A 82 9.20 -16.20 -4.38
C SER A 82 8.95 -14.91 -5.16
N LEU A 83 7.73 -14.37 -5.09
CA LEU A 83 7.38 -13.13 -5.78
C LEU A 83 8.16 -11.93 -5.23
N GLY A 84 8.41 -11.87 -3.92
CA GLY A 84 9.22 -10.83 -3.30
C GLY A 84 10.65 -10.81 -3.81
N ARG A 85 11.30 -11.97 -3.93
CA ARG A 85 12.66 -12.09 -4.49
C ARG A 85 12.74 -11.58 -5.92
N GLU A 86 11.70 -11.81 -6.72
CA GLU A 86 11.67 -11.31 -8.09
C GLU A 86 11.38 -9.81 -8.12
N MET A 87 10.40 -9.34 -7.36
CA MET A 87 9.79 -8.02 -7.55
C MET A 87 10.47 -6.90 -6.76
N ILE A 88 10.90 -7.14 -5.53
CA ILE A 88 11.51 -6.08 -4.71
C ILE A 88 12.79 -5.49 -5.33
N PRO A 89 13.69 -6.25 -5.99
CA PRO A 89 14.82 -5.66 -6.70
C PRO A 89 14.45 -4.62 -7.76
N ARG A 90 13.22 -4.67 -8.31
CA ARG A 90 12.72 -3.66 -9.26
C ARG A 90 11.99 -2.51 -8.56
N LEU A 91 11.32 -2.77 -7.46
CA LEU A 91 10.45 -1.79 -6.79
C LEU A 91 11.13 -1.03 -5.65
N HIS A 92 12.26 -1.49 -5.11
CA HIS A 92 12.86 -0.88 -3.91
C HIS A 92 13.23 0.60 -4.12
N GLY A 93 13.50 1.04 -5.35
CA GLY A 93 13.75 2.43 -5.69
C GLY A 93 12.51 3.34 -5.70
N LEU A 94 11.29 2.78 -5.74
CA LEU A 94 10.05 3.56 -5.82
C LEU A 94 9.78 4.32 -4.53
N LYS A 95 9.60 5.64 -4.61
CA LYS A 95 9.35 6.48 -3.42
C LYS A 95 8.05 6.12 -2.70
N GLN A 96 7.05 5.69 -3.45
CA GLN A 96 5.75 5.27 -2.92
C GLN A 96 5.81 3.95 -2.16
N LEU A 97 6.80 3.07 -2.43
CA LEU A 97 7.00 1.86 -1.62
C LEU A 97 7.65 2.27 -0.30
N HIS A 98 6.85 2.33 0.76
CA HIS A 98 7.27 2.70 2.10
C HIS A 98 7.86 1.51 2.84
N GLU A 99 7.11 0.40 2.87
CA GLU A 99 7.48 -0.82 3.59
C GLU A 99 7.08 -2.07 2.81
N ALA A 100 7.77 -3.16 3.08
CA ALA A 100 7.45 -4.48 2.57
C ALA A 100 7.51 -5.55 3.68
N TYR A 101 6.59 -6.50 3.59
CA TYR A 101 6.47 -7.67 4.44
C TYR A 101 6.50 -8.92 3.57
N ILE A 102 7.41 -9.84 3.86
CA ILE A 102 7.47 -11.13 3.18
C ILE A 102 6.63 -12.12 3.99
N PHE A 103 5.43 -12.45 3.53
CA PHE A 103 4.56 -13.43 4.17
C PHE A 103 4.74 -14.80 3.51
N CYS A 104 5.45 -15.71 4.19
CA CYS A 104 5.74 -17.03 3.63
C CYS A 104 6.05 -18.04 4.73
N TYR A 105 5.76 -19.32 4.47
CA TYR A 105 6.05 -20.40 5.43
C TYR A 105 7.55 -20.72 5.56
N ASP A 106 8.36 -20.49 4.52
CA ASP A 106 9.81 -20.71 4.56
C ASP A 106 10.57 -19.44 4.95
N ARG A 107 10.78 -19.26 6.25
CA ARG A 107 11.46 -18.11 6.83
C ARG A 107 12.95 -18.06 6.51
N SER A 108 13.64 -19.20 6.61
CA SER A 108 15.11 -19.28 6.67
C SER A 108 15.80 -18.80 5.39
N ALA A 109 15.25 -19.16 4.23
CA ALA A 109 15.78 -18.75 2.94
C ALA A 109 15.45 -17.29 2.61
N ASN A 110 14.38 -16.74 3.22
CA ASN A 110 13.90 -15.40 2.93
C ASN A 110 14.57 -14.33 3.79
N GLU A 111 14.93 -14.64 5.04
CA GLU A 111 15.56 -13.67 5.94
C GLU A 111 16.94 -13.19 5.48
N LYS A 112 17.72 -14.04 4.80
CA LYS A 112 19.06 -13.67 4.33
C LYS A 112 18.99 -12.61 3.24
N TRP A 113 18.22 -12.85 2.19
CA TRP A 113 18.08 -11.89 1.08
C TRP A 113 17.32 -10.63 1.52
N ALA A 114 16.35 -10.77 2.43
CA ALA A 114 15.53 -9.65 2.87
C ALA A 114 16.36 -8.53 3.51
N LYS A 115 17.48 -8.88 4.16
CA LYS A 115 18.41 -7.93 4.80
C LYS A 115 19.09 -6.99 3.81
N ASP A 116 19.15 -7.35 2.53
CA ASP A 116 19.76 -6.52 1.50
C ASP A 116 18.85 -5.35 1.07
N TYR A 117 17.58 -5.34 1.51
CA TYR A 117 16.58 -4.35 1.14
C TYR A 117 15.98 -3.66 2.36
N SER A 118 16.38 -2.41 2.61
CA SER A 118 15.99 -1.63 3.78
C SER A 118 14.48 -1.40 3.95
N LYS A 119 13.71 -1.54 2.87
CA LYS A 119 12.24 -1.41 2.89
C LYS A 119 11.55 -2.68 3.38
N ILE A 120 12.23 -3.83 3.38
CA ILE A 120 11.68 -5.06 3.94
C ILE A 120 11.80 -4.97 5.46
N GLN A 121 10.67 -4.89 6.14
CA GLN A 121 10.62 -4.77 7.60
C GLN A 121 10.78 -6.13 8.28
N ARG A 122 10.10 -7.15 7.74
CA ARG A 122 10.01 -8.48 8.35
C ARG A 122 9.74 -9.55 7.29
N VAL A 123 10.25 -10.75 7.57
CA VAL A 123 9.73 -12.01 7.02
C VAL A 123 8.82 -12.60 8.10
N VAL A 124 7.55 -12.79 7.78
CA VAL A 124 6.50 -13.24 8.70
C VAL A 124 5.91 -14.55 8.21
N THR A 125 5.55 -15.41 9.16
CA THR A 125 5.13 -16.79 8.87
C THR A 125 3.70 -17.09 9.26
N THR A 126 3.08 -16.22 10.09
CA THR A 126 1.71 -16.39 10.56
C THR A 126 0.87 -15.15 10.31
N PRO A 127 -0.47 -15.30 10.17
CA PRO A 127 -1.39 -14.17 10.06
C PRO A 127 -1.33 -13.20 11.25
N ASP A 128 -1.15 -13.73 12.47
CA ASP A 128 -1.11 -12.94 13.69
C ASP A 128 0.15 -12.06 13.76
N GLU A 129 1.31 -12.62 13.40
CA GLU A 129 2.58 -11.89 13.30
C GLU A 129 2.46 -10.77 12.25
N LEU A 130 1.86 -11.07 11.09
CA LEU A 130 1.59 -10.10 10.05
C LEU A 130 0.69 -8.96 10.55
N LEU A 131 -0.44 -9.27 11.19
CA LEU A 131 -1.37 -8.27 11.71
C LEU A 131 -0.72 -7.39 12.78
N GLN A 132 0.02 -7.97 13.72
CA GLN A 132 0.71 -7.23 14.78
C GLN A 132 1.69 -6.20 14.19
N HIS A 133 2.50 -6.61 13.21
CA HIS A 133 3.46 -5.70 12.60
C HIS A 133 2.79 -4.64 11.73
N LEU A 134 1.80 -5.01 10.92
CA LEU A 134 1.05 -4.05 10.12
C LEU A 134 0.32 -3.02 10.99
N SER A 135 -0.26 -3.43 12.12
CA SER A 135 -0.91 -2.51 13.06
C SER A 135 0.08 -1.44 13.54
N THR A 136 1.30 -1.85 13.89
CA THR A 136 2.38 -0.92 14.28
C THR A 136 2.73 0.05 13.15
N SER A 137 2.94 -0.46 11.93
CA SER A 137 3.26 0.37 10.76
C SER A 137 2.16 1.37 10.42
N VAL A 138 0.90 0.91 10.42
CA VAL A 138 -0.27 1.75 10.13
C VAL A 138 -0.42 2.84 11.20
N SER A 139 -0.29 2.49 12.49
CA SER A 139 -0.31 3.48 13.58
C SER A 139 0.82 4.49 13.46
N ASN A 140 2.04 4.06 13.12
CA ASN A 140 3.17 4.96 12.92
C ASN A 140 2.92 5.90 11.74
N TYR A 141 2.42 5.39 10.62
CA TYR A 141 2.09 6.20 9.44
C TYR A 141 1.08 7.30 9.78
N HIS A 142 -0.02 6.97 10.47
CA HIS A 142 -1.00 7.97 10.87
C HIS A 142 -0.53 8.89 12.00
N GLY A 143 0.39 8.42 12.85
CA GLY A 143 1.04 9.22 13.90
C GLY A 143 2.04 10.23 13.35
N THR A 144 2.60 9.99 12.15
CA THR A 144 3.45 10.97 11.44
C THR A 144 2.59 12.10 10.85
N LYS A 145 2.11 13.02 11.69
CA LYS A 145 1.67 14.33 11.18
C LYS A 145 2.87 15.03 10.53
N PRO A 146 2.78 15.50 9.28
CA PRO A 146 3.81 16.37 8.73
C PRO A 146 3.88 17.63 9.60
N ARG A 147 5.10 17.96 10.06
CA ARG A 147 5.40 19.27 10.65
C ARG A 147 5.26 20.36 9.60
#